data_AF-A0A847YL34-F1
#
_entry.id   AF-A0A847YL34-F1
#
_cell.length_a   1.000
_cell.length_b   1.000
_cell.length_c   1.000
_cell.angle_alpha   90.00
_cell.angle_beta   90.00
_cell.angle_gamma   90.00
#
_symmetry.space_group_name_H-M   'P 1'
#
loop_
_entity.id
_entity.type
_entity.pdbx_description
1 polymer ?
#
loop_
_entity_poly.entity_id
_entity_poly.type
_entity_poly.pdbx_seq_one_letter_code
_entity_poly.pdbx_strand_id
1 'polypeptide(L)'
;MFCNRCGHPFDPGGNFCSQCGARRPESSGKEDVLQAVAAALTPYPQLVLTWGRDADLEIANVLTDANWKVGKKKIEYSARLLVRAEDRSVVFWEMIKETGMGMGALFSFKKETYRSDGQTRSGTVSEIGYGMNGKVVDYDWDYAQVRTLIENAVRSRGWQFKTALLKGKASY
;
A
#
# COMPACT_ATOMS: atom_id res chain seq x y z
N MET A 1 20.60 -0.71 16.59
CA MET A 1 21.37 -1.59 15.69
C MET A 1 22.83 -1.51 16.11
N PHE A 2 23.52 -2.64 16.25
CA PHE A 2 24.91 -2.71 16.72
C PHE A 2 25.89 -2.88 15.55
N CYS A 3 27.10 -2.36 15.72
CA CYS A 3 28.20 -2.51 14.77
C CYS A 3 28.64 -3.98 14.69
N ASN A 4 28.63 -4.57 13.50
CA ASN A 4 29.11 -5.93 13.26
C ASN A 4 30.63 -6.10 13.43
N ARG A 5 31.39 -4.99 13.51
CA ARG A 5 32.84 -5.01 13.70
C ARG A 5 33.28 -4.91 15.16
N CYS A 6 32.63 -4.04 15.95
CA CYS A 6 33.05 -3.76 17.33
C CYS A 6 31.95 -3.93 18.39
N GLY A 7 30.72 -4.26 18.00
CA GLY A 7 29.60 -4.44 18.93
C GLY A 7 29.01 -3.15 19.50
N HIS A 8 29.59 -1.98 19.21
CA HIS A 8 29.06 -0.70 19.69
C HIS A 8 27.73 -0.33 19.00
N PRO A 9 26.72 0.19 19.71
CA PRO A 9 25.52 0.73 19.07
C PRO A 9 25.87 1.89 18.13
N PHE A 10 25.20 1.98 16.98
CA PHE A 10 25.34 3.14 16.09
C PHE A 10 24.59 4.35 16.66
N ASP A 11 25.18 5.54 16.50
CA ASP A 11 24.52 6.81 16.79
C ASP A 11 23.28 7.01 15.89
N PRO A 12 22.22 7.68 16.39
CA PRO A 12 21.04 7.99 15.59
C PRO A 12 21.41 8.81 14.34
N GLY A 13 21.14 8.27 13.15
CA GLY A 13 21.45 8.91 11.87
C GLY A 13 22.92 8.80 11.42
N GLY A 14 23.80 8.17 12.19
CA GLY A 14 25.21 7.96 11.82
C GLY A 14 25.37 6.89 10.72
N ASN A 15 26.12 7.24 9.67
CA ASN A 15 26.52 6.30 8.59
C ASN A 15 27.76 5.47 8.94
N PHE A 16 28.47 5.84 10.00
CA PHE A 16 29.70 5.19 10.46
C PHE A 16 29.61 4.95 11.97
N CYS A 17 30.30 3.92 12.44
CA CYS A 17 30.48 3.67 13.86
C CYS A 17 31.47 4.71 14.41
N SER A 18 31.02 5.48 15.40
CA SER A 18 31.84 6.49 16.10
C SER A 18 33.04 5.90 16.84
N GLN A 19 33.01 4.60 17.18
CA GLN A 19 34.11 3.93 17.87
C GLN A 19 35.16 3.34 16.93
N CYS A 20 34.77 2.57 15.90
CA CYS A 20 35.71 1.80 15.09
C CYS A 20 35.77 2.23 13.61
N GLY A 21 35.03 3.27 13.23
CA GLY A 21 34.97 3.77 11.86
C GLY A 21 34.32 2.82 10.85
N ALA A 22 33.82 1.66 11.27
CA ALA A 22 33.12 0.76 10.38
C ALA A 22 31.88 1.45 9.81
N ARG A 23 31.75 1.43 8.48
CA ARG A 23 30.53 1.87 7.83
C ARG A 23 29.37 1.03 8.35
N ARG A 24 28.24 1.68 8.64
CA ARG A 24 27.01 0.96 8.91
C ARG A 24 26.74 0.06 7.70
N PRO A 25 26.51 -1.25 7.91
CA PRO A 25 26.16 -2.12 6.80
C PRO A 25 24.98 -1.46 6.10
N GLU A 26 25.20 -1.10 4.85
CA GLU A 26 24.15 -0.56 4.01
C GLU A 26 23.07 -1.63 3.96
N SER A 27 21.98 -1.43 4.73
CA SER A 27 20.73 -2.11 4.45
C SER A 27 20.52 -1.85 2.97
N SER A 28 20.62 -2.90 2.17
CA SER A 28 20.50 -2.83 0.72
C SER A 28 19.36 -1.86 0.42
N GLY A 29 19.59 -0.86 -0.44
CA GLY A 29 18.74 0.34 -0.47
C GLY A 29 17.24 0.03 -0.61
N LYS A 30 16.93 -1.16 -1.13
CA LYS A 30 15.61 -1.80 -1.11
C LYS A 30 15.01 -1.98 0.29
N GLU A 31 15.71 -2.61 1.22
CA GLU A 31 15.27 -2.87 2.59
C GLU A 31 15.02 -1.57 3.37
N ASP A 32 15.86 -0.54 3.17
CA ASP A 32 15.64 0.77 3.81
C ASP A 32 14.32 1.41 3.33
N VAL A 33 14.05 1.35 2.02
CA VAL A 33 12.79 1.84 1.43
C VAL A 33 11.60 1.06 1.95
N LEU A 34 11.69 -0.27 1.94
CA LEU A 34 10.65 -1.16 2.43
C LEU A 34 10.33 -0.93 3.91
N GLN A 35 11.35 -0.75 4.73
CA GLN A 35 11.19 -0.44 6.15
C GLN A 35 10.58 0.95 6.37
N ALA A 36 11.00 1.96 5.58
CA ALA A 36 10.41 3.29 5.64
C ALA A 36 8.92 3.27 5.27
N VAL A 37 8.54 2.49 4.24
CA VAL A 37 7.14 2.29 3.86
C VAL A 37 6.35 1.62 4.99
N ALA A 38 6.84 0.52 5.56
CA ALA A 38 6.15 -0.14 6.66
C ALA A 38 5.99 0.76 7.89
N ALA A 39 6.99 1.57 8.21
CA ALA A 39 6.90 2.56 9.29
C ALA A 39 5.81 3.61 9.01
N ALA A 40 5.72 4.12 7.77
CA ALA A 40 4.69 5.07 7.38
C ALA A 40 3.26 4.49 7.46
N LEU A 41 3.12 3.18 7.27
CA LEU A 41 1.83 2.47 7.33
C LEU A 41 1.48 1.98 8.74
N THR A 42 2.38 2.07 9.72
CA THR A 42 2.15 1.62 11.10
C THR A 42 0.90 2.24 11.77
N PRO A 43 0.53 3.51 11.53
CA PRO A 43 -0.71 4.08 12.07
C PRO A 43 -2.02 3.45 11.53
N TYR A 44 -1.94 2.55 10.56
CA TYR A 44 -3.09 1.97 9.85
C TYR A 44 -3.20 0.46 10.11
N PRO A 45 -3.69 0.03 11.29
CA PRO A 45 -3.74 -1.38 11.68
C PRO A 45 -4.67 -2.24 10.81
N GLN A 46 -5.59 -1.62 10.06
CA GLN A 46 -6.44 -2.30 9.09
C GLN A 46 -5.67 -2.76 7.83
N LEU A 47 -4.46 -2.24 7.60
CA LEU A 47 -3.61 -2.66 6.49
C LEU A 47 -2.83 -3.91 6.87
N VAL A 48 -3.04 -4.98 6.13
CA VAL A 48 -2.26 -6.21 6.23
C VAL A 48 -1.07 -6.11 5.29
N LEU A 49 0.14 -6.16 5.85
CA LEU A 49 1.39 -6.16 5.10
C LEU A 49 1.91 -7.59 4.92
N THR A 50 2.18 -8.00 3.68
CA THR A 50 2.82 -9.29 3.39
C THR A 50 4.10 -9.08 2.58
N TRP A 51 5.19 -9.71 3.01
CA TRP A 51 6.51 -9.54 2.40
C TRP A 51 6.82 -10.65 1.40
N GLY A 52 7.44 -10.28 0.27
CA GLY A 52 8.29 -11.18 -0.52
C GLY A 52 7.64 -12.38 -1.24
N ARG A 53 6.32 -12.43 -1.43
CA ARG A 53 5.67 -13.52 -2.19
C ARG A 53 5.71 -13.28 -3.70
N ASP A 54 4.86 -12.37 -4.18
CA ASP A 54 4.77 -12.03 -5.61
C ASP A 54 5.39 -10.66 -5.94
N ALA A 55 5.66 -9.88 -4.90
CA ALA A 55 6.25 -8.54 -4.93
C ALA A 55 7.07 -8.36 -3.65
N ASP A 56 7.75 -7.24 -3.51
CA ASP A 56 8.52 -6.95 -2.30
C ASP A 56 7.63 -6.73 -1.09
N LEU A 57 6.53 -6.00 -1.29
CA LEU A 57 5.52 -5.77 -0.28
C LEU A 57 4.13 -5.78 -0.94
N GLU A 58 3.22 -6.56 -0.36
CA GLU A 58 1.80 -6.56 -0.66
C GLU A 58 1.04 -5.93 0.51
N ILE A 59 0.04 -5.12 0.19
CA ILE A 59 -0.78 -4.40 1.15
C ILE A 59 -2.23 -4.75 0.84
N ALA A 60 -2.97 -5.20 1.86
CA ALA A 60 -4.38 -5.54 1.70
C ALA A 60 -5.22 -4.92 2.80
N ASN A 61 -6.48 -4.58 2.49
CA ASN A 61 -7.46 -4.19 3.49
C ASN A 61 -8.86 -4.64 3.05
N VAL A 62 -9.62 -5.24 3.96
CA VAL A 62 -11.03 -5.58 3.70
C VAL A 62 -11.87 -4.35 4.05
N LEU A 63 -12.42 -3.69 3.04
CA LEU A 63 -13.22 -2.49 3.19
C LEU A 63 -14.67 -2.82 3.57
N THR A 64 -15.18 -3.93 3.06
CA THR A 64 -16.53 -4.42 3.36
C THR A 64 -16.59 -5.92 3.13
N ASP A 65 -17.27 -6.65 4.01
CA ASP A 65 -17.66 -8.05 3.81
C ASP A 65 -19.11 -8.24 4.30
N ALA A 66 -20.06 -7.95 3.42
CA ALA A 66 -21.48 -7.95 3.73
C ALA A 66 -22.15 -9.23 3.19
N ASN A 67 -22.99 -9.85 4.02
CA ASN A 67 -23.76 -11.03 3.67
C ASN A 67 -25.23 -10.82 4.05
N TRP A 68 -26.16 -11.10 3.13
CA TRP A 68 -27.60 -10.99 3.36
C TRP A 68 -28.36 -12.10 2.64
N LYS A 69 -29.66 -12.23 2.93
CA LYS A 69 -30.51 -13.37 2.52
C LYS A 69 -30.48 -13.73 1.03
N VAL A 70 -30.20 -12.78 0.14
CA VAL A 70 -30.22 -12.96 -1.32
C VAL A 70 -28.90 -12.60 -2.02
N GLY A 71 -27.82 -12.39 -1.26
CA GLY A 71 -26.55 -11.99 -1.85
C GLY A 71 -25.44 -11.77 -0.84
N LYS A 72 -24.23 -11.65 -1.36
CA LYS A 72 -23.05 -11.26 -0.60
C LYS A 72 -22.23 -10.28 -1.43
N LYS A 73 -21.56 -9.35 -0.75
CA LYS A 73 -20.64 -8.41 -1.36
C LYS A 73 -19.42 -8.21 -0.48
N LYS A 74 -18.25 -8.47 -1.04
CA LYS A 74 -16.95 -8.21 -0.44
C LYS A 74 -16.19 -7.20 -1.28
N ILE A 75 -15.56 -6.24 -0.61
CA ILE A 75 -14.77 -5.17 -1.21
C ILE A 75 -13.42 -5.16 -0.51
N GLU A 76 -12.35 -5.31 -1.28
CA GLU A 76 -10.99 -5.42 -0.77
C GLU A 76 -10.08 -4.44 -1.50
N TYR A 77 -9.33 -3.65 -0.75
CA TYR A 77 -8.19 -2.91 -1.28
C TYR A 77 -7.00 -3.85 -1.40
N SER A 78 -6.28 -3.78 -2.53
CA SER A 78 -5.03 -4.51 -2.75
C SER A 78 -4.02 -3.61 -3.42
N ALA A 79 -2.81 -3.59 -2.87
CA ALA A 79 -1.67 -2.90 -3.44
C ALA A 79 -0.42 -3.79 -3.43
N ARG A 80 0.48 -3.51 -4.36
CA ARG A 80 1.77 -4.16 -4.52
C ARG A 80 2.85 -3.12 -4.74
N LEU A 81 3.99 -3.38 -4.14
CA LEU A 81 5.17 -2.56 -4.23
C LEU A 81 6.35 -3.45 -4.63
N LEU A 82 7.02 -3.05 -5.70
CA LEU A 82 8.23 -3.69 -6.20
C LEU A 82 9.33 -2.65 -6.32
N VAL A 83 10.42 -2.86 -5.60
CA VAL A 83 11.61 -2.04 -5.57
C VAL A 83 12.60 -2.56 -6.61
N ARG A 84 12.94 -1.68 -7.55
CA ARG A 84 13.91 -1.93 -8.61
C ARG A 84 15.20 -1.21 -8.27
N ALA A 85 16.17 -1.98 -7.78
CA ALA A 85 17.47 -1.43 -7.39
C ALA A 85 18.26 -0.88 -8.59
N GLU A 86 18.04 -1.44 -9.79
CA GLU A 86 18.74 -1.07 -11.03
C GLU A 86 18.56 0.42 -11.38
N ASP A 87 17.35 0.94 -11.27
CA ASP A 87 17.00 2.32 -11.63
C ASP A 87 16.58 3.18 -10.42
N ARG A 88 16.82 2.68 -9.20
CA ARG A 88 16.38 3.30 -7.93
C ARG A 88 14.92 3.74 -7.99
N SER A 89 14.07 2.86 -8.48
CA SER A 89 12.63 3.13 -8.60
C SER A 89 11.80 2.13 -7.82
N VAL A 90 10.62 2.58 -7.41
CA VAL A 90 9.59 1.79 -6.77
C VAL A 90 8.38 1.80 -7.68
N VAL A 91 7.98 0.62 -8.14
CA VAL A 91 6.75 0.43 -8.90
C VAL A 91 5.64 0.05 -7.96
N PHE A 92 4.62 0.90 -7.90
CA PHE A 92 3.46 0.75 -7.05
C PHE A 92 2.21 0.49 -7.88
N TRP A 93 1.51 -0.60 -7.60
CA TRP A 93 0.22 -0.93 -8.20
C TRP A 93 -0.82 -1.00 -7.10
N GLU A 94 -2.04 -0.53 -7.37
CA GLU A 94 -3.17 -0.70 -6.46
C GLU A 94 -4.49 -0.89 -7.20
N MET A 95 -5.46 -1.50 -6.52
CA MET A 95 -6.79 -1.79 -7.04
C MET A 95 -7.77 -2.05 -5.89
N ILE A 96 -9.02 -1.59 -6.02
CA ILE A 96 -10.13 -2.17 -5.25
C ILE A 96 -10.69 -3.35 -6.03
N LYS A 97 -10.72 -4.50 -5.36
CA LYS A 97 -11.33 -5.73 -5.84
C LYS A 97 -12.72 -5.86 -5.21
N GLU A 98 -13.73 -5.83 -6.04
CA GLU A 98 -15.09 -6.16 -5.64
C GLU A 98 -15.40 -7.60 -6.02
N THR A 99 -15.94 -8.38 -5.08
CA THR A 99 -16.39 -9.75 -5.31
C THR A 99 -17.80 -9.91 -4.76
N GLY A 100 -18.76 -10.26 -5.61
CA GLY A 100 -20.15 -10.45 -5.23
C GLY A 100 -20.90 -11.30 -6.26
N MET A 101 -21.94 -11.98 -5.81
CA MET A 101 -22.81 -12.80 -6.67
C MET A 101 -24.25 -12.66 -6.16
N GLY A 102 -25.18 -12.32 -7.07
CA GLY A 102 -26.60 -12.07 -6.79
C GLY A 102 -27.12 -10.76 -7.41
N MET A 103 -28.42 -10.68 -7.71
CA MET A 103 -29.11 -9.50 -8.28
C MET A 103 -29.18 -8.27 -7.34
N GLY A 104 -28.43 -8.27 -6.23
CA GLY A 104 -28.64 -7.39 -5.07
C GLY A 104 -28.00 -6.01 -5.11
N ALA A 105 -27.78 -5.43 -6.29
CA ALA A 105 -27.46 -4.02 -6.44
C ALA A 105 -28.33 -3.41 -7.55
N LEU A 106 -29.65 -3.48 -7.40
CA LEU A 106 -30.59 -2.82 -8.34
C LEU A 106 -30.37 -1.30 -8.39
N PHE A 107 -29.81 -0.69 -7.33
CA PHE A 107 -29.44 0.73 -7.26
C PHE A 107 -28.19 0.97 -6.38
N SER A 108 -27.00 0.54 -6.83
CA SER A 108 -25.73 1.03 -6.26
C SER A 108 -25.29 2.29 -7.00
N PHE A 109 -25.43 3.47 -6.38
CA PHE A 109 -24.83 4.70 -6.89
C PHE A 109 -23.36 4.74 -6.45
N LYS A 110 -22.44 4.39 -7.36
CA LYS A 110 -21.01 4.63 -7.15
C LYS A 110 -20.73 6.11 -7.39
N LYS A 111 -20.44 6.86 -6.31
CA LYS A 111 -19.93 8.23 -6.46
C LYS A 111 -18.42 8.15 -6.62
N GLU A 112 -17.98 8.02 -7.87
CA GLU A 112 -16.56 8.04 -8.23
C GLU A 112 -16.20 9.47 -8.67
N THR A 113 -15.42 10.18 -7.86
CA THR A 113 -14.88 11.49 -8.28
C THR A 113 -13.53 11.27 -8.95
N TYR A 114 -13.50 11.22 -10.28
CA TYR A 114 -12.26 11.08 -11.05
C TYR A 114 -11.58 12.43 -11.25
N ARG A 115 -10.35 12.59 -10.76
CA ARG A 115 -9.41 13.57 -11.32
C ARG A 115 -8.45 12.83 -12.24
N SER A 116 -8.68 12.93 -13.54
CA SER A 116 -7.80 12.39 -14.58
C SER A 116 -6.69 13.41 -14.89
N ASP A 117 -5.72 13.53 -13.99
CA ASP A 117 -4.43 14.13 -14.35
C ASP A 117 -3.50 13.00 -14.81
N GLY A 118 -3.67 12.58 -16.07
CA GLY A 118 -2.73 11.85 -16.94
C GLY A 118 -2.11 10.50 -16.53
N GLN A 119 -1.89 10.21 -15.25
CA GLN A 119 -1.08 9.08 -14.77
C GLN A 119 -1.60 8.41 -13.49
N THR A 120 -2.61 8.96 -12.81
CA THR A 120 -3.12 8.36 -11.56
C THR A 120 -4.64 8.38 -11.46
N ARG A 121 -5.22 7.27 -10.99
CA ARG A 121 -6.61 7.19 -10.54
C ARG A 121 -6.64 7.68 -9.10
N SER A 122 -7.07 8.91 -8.84
CA SER A 122 -7.29 9.41 -7.49
C SER A 122 -8.76 9.79 -7.33
N GLY A 123 -9.38 9.31 -6.26
CA GLY A 123 -10.77 9.59 -5.92
C GLY A 123 -11.15 8.84 -4.64
N THR A 124 -11.85 9.51 -3.73
CA THR A 124 -12.58 8.87 -2.64
C THR A 124 -13.69 8.04 -3.28
N VAL A 125 -13.74 6.74 -2.97
CA VAL A 125 -14.86 5.89 -3.39
C VAL A 125 -15.75 5.70 -2.18
N SER A 126 -16.97 6.22 -2.32
CA SER A 126 -18.06 5.99 -1.39
C SER A 126 -19.18 5.27 -2.15
N GLU A 127 -19.50 4.05 -1.70
CA GLU A 127 -20.65 3.30 -2.21
C GLU A 127 -21.64 3.09 -1.07
N ILE A 128 -22.86 3.58 -1.27
CA ILE A 128 -24.00 3.26 -0.40
C ILE A 128 -24.89 2.29 -1.18
N GLY A 129 -24.94 1.04 -0.73
CA GLY A 129 -25.81 0.00 -1.28
C GLY A 129 -27.03 -0.21 -0.39
N TYR A 130 -28.22 -0.31 -0.99
CA TYR A 130 -29.48 -0.59 -0.29
C TYR A 130 -30.01 -1.98 -0.67
N GLY A 131 -30.31 -2.82 0.33
CA GLY A 131 -31.01 -4.09 0.18
C GLY A 131 -32.47 -3.96 0.61
N MET A 132 -33.27 -5.03 0.45
CA MET A 132 -34.71 -5.05 0.81
C MET A 132 -35.02 -4.74 2.29
N ASN A 133 -34.00 -4.67 3.16
CA ASN A 133 -34.13 -4.35 4.59
C ASN A 133 -33.27 -3.14 5.03
N GLY A 134 -32.81 -2.27 4.13
CA GLY A 134 -32.07 -1.05 4.47
C GLY A 134 -30.62 -0.99 3.92
N LYS A 135 -29.78 -0.12 4.50
CA LYS A 135 -28.38 0.10 4.09
C LYS A 135 -27.55 -1.16 4.35
N VAL A 136 -26.94 -1.74 3.30
CA VAL A 136 -26.18 -3.00 3.37
C VAL A 136 -24.71 -2.85 3.01
N VAL A 137 -24.31 -1.72 2.43
CA VAL A 137 -22.91 -1.40 2.09
C VAL A 137 -22.66 0.06 2.47
N ASP A 138 -21.62 0.30 3.26
CA ASP A 138 -21.14 1.61 3.67
C ASP A 138 -19.62 1.55 3.83
N TYR A 139 -18.88 2.09 2.88
CA TYR A 139 -17.44 2.31 3.07
C TYR A 139 -17.03 3.64 2.44
N ASP A 140 -16.10 4.30 3.11
CA ASP A 140 -15.40 5.49 2.63
C ASP A 140 -13.91 5.13 2.57
N TRP A 141 -13.34 5.08 1.36
CA TRP A 141 -11.93 4.78 1.17
C TRP A 141 -11.24 5.83 0.33
N ASP A 142 -10.18 6.41 0.90
CA ASP A 142 -9.30 7.35 0.23
C ASP A 142 -8.05 6.64 -0.30
N TYR A 143 -8.03 6.36 -1.60
CA TYR A 143 -6.88 5.81 -2.31
C TYR A 143 -5.64 6.71 -2.23
N ALA A 144 -5.83 8.03 -2.19
CA ALA A 144 -4.73 8.96 -2.20
C ALA A 144 -3.96 8.88 -0.87
N GLN A 145 -4.64 8.59 0.25
CA GLN A 145 -3.99 8.52 1.55
C GLN A 145 -2.86 7.47 1.58
N VAL A 146 -3.15 6.21 1.24
CA VAL A 146 -2.14 5.14 1.26
C VAL A 146 -1.04 5.40 0.24
N ARG A 147 -1.41 5.80 -0.98
CA ARG A 147 -0.43 6.11 -2.04
C ARG A 147 0.51 7.25 -1.63
N THR A 148 -0.03 8.35 -1.11
CA THR A 148 0.77 9.52 -0.72
C THR A 148 1.71 9.20 0.43
N LEU A 149 1.29 8.39 1.42
CA LEU A 149 2.18 7.94 2.48
C LEU A 149 3.36 7.13 1.94
N ILE A 150 3.08 6.18 1.05
CA ILE A 150 4.10 5.35 0.42
C ILE A 150 5.03 6.21 -0.45
N GLU A 151 4.47 7.07 -1.29
CA GLU A 151 5.22 7.98 -2.16
C GLU A 151 6.16 8.87 -1.35
N ASN A 152 5.68 9.47 -0.26
CA ASN A 152 6.49 10.30 0.62
C ASN A 152 7.61 9.48 1.29
N ALA A 153 7.31 8.27 1.77
CA ALA A 153 8.32 7.38 2.34
C ALA A 153 9.41 7.03 1.32
N VAL A 154 9.02 6.67 0.09
CA VAL A 154 9.94 6.34 -1.01
C VAL A 154 10.80 7.55 -1.40
N ARG A 155 10.17 8.71 -1.64
CA ARG A 155 10.86 9.94 -2.06
C ARG A 155 11.78 10.48 -0.97
N SER A 156 11.43 10.34 0.31
CA SER A 156 12.29 10.73 1.44
C SER A 156 13.63 10.00 1.45
N ARG A 157 13.71 8.82 0.82
CA ARG A 157 14.93 8.02 0.66
C ARG A 157 15.65 8.27 -0.66
N GLY A 158 15.17 9.23 -1.47
CA GLY A 158 15.77 9.58 -2.76
C GLY A 158 15.43 8.59 -3.88
N TRP A 159 14.40 7.77 -3.72
CA TRP A 159 13.93 6.82 -4.74
C TRP A 159 12.83 7.43 -5.59
N GLN A 160 12.75 7.00 -6.85
CA GLN A 160 11.66 7.37 -7.74
C GLN A 160 10.41 6.57 -7.41
N PHE A 161 9.26 7.21 -7.34
CA PHE A 161 7.97 6.54 -7.17
C PHE A 161 7.22 6.51 -8.52
N LYS A 162 6.83 5.31 -8.97
CA LYS A 162 6.14 5.10 -10.25
C LYS A 162 4.86 4.32 -10.00
N THR A 163 3.74 4.82 -10.49
CA THR A 163 2.47 4.08 -10.45
C THR A 163 2.33 3.17 -11.67
N ALA A 164 1.78 1.98 -11.45
CA ALA A 164 1.46 1.01 -12.48
C ALA A 164 -0.04 0.75 -12.54
N LEU A 165 -0.58 0.67 -13.76
CA LEU A 165 -1.98 0.29 -13.99
C LEU A 165 -2.17 -1.24 -14.00
N LEU A 166 -1.13 -1.98 -14.40
CA LEU A 166 -1.16 -3.43 -14.53
C LEU A 166 -0.41 -4.08 -13.37
N LYS A 167 -1.06 -5.05 -12.71
CA LYS A 167 -0.53 -5.79 -11.56
C LYS A 167 0.86 -6.40 -11.83
N GLY A 168 1.05 -6.97 -13.02
CA GLY A 168 2.31 -7.60 -13.42
C GLY A 168 3.51 -6.67 -13.53
N LYS A 169 3.32 -5.33 -13.56
CA LYS A 169 4.47 -4.39 -13.56
C LYS A 169 5.09 -4.20 -12.17
N ALA A 170 4.33 -4.51 -11.13
CA ALA A 170 4.72 -4.44 -9.71
C ALA A 170 4.82 -5.85 -9.10
N SER A 171 5.21 -6.85 -9.89
CA SER A 171 5.44 -8.24 -9.46
C SER A 171 6.76 -8.74 -10.07
N TYR A 172 7.35 -9.79 -9.48
CA TYR A 172 8.55 -10.46 -10.00
C TYR A 172 8.33 -11.13 -11.35
#